data_AF-A0A820PR29-F1
#
_entry.id   AF-A0A820PR29-F1
#
_cell.length_a   1.000
_cell.length_b   1.000
_cell.length_c   1.000
_cell.angle_alpha   90.00
_cell.angle_beta   90.00
_cell.angle_gamma   90.00
#
_symmetry.space_group_name_H-M   'P 1'
#
loop_
_entity.id
_entity.type
_entity.pdbx_description
1 polymer ?
#
loop_
_entity_poly.entity_id
_entity_poly.type
_entity_poly.pdbx_seq_one_letter_code
_entity_poly.pdbx_strand_id
1 'polypeptide(L)'
;DHGHKKLIDLIHEIFGTKLCTTARTINECTLNYLWNHKQQVILLYDEDADKCTPYMDKIGHFFKVCESPWPNTPRVENLFLFLNEKVSQPRPTTCINVTQGQTTPDGSSIQKNPFSSLYANAKQTNSALIEWISHRQRDPSLVNGVNVVICDFADQAF
;
A
#
# COMPACT_ATOMS: atom_id res chain seq x y z
N ASP A 1 13.49 17.43 1.59
CA ASP A 1 14.79 16.70 1.61
C ASP A 1 15.28 16.30 3.01
N HIS A 2 15.50 17.24 3.94
CA HIS A 2 16.05 16.91 5.27
C HIS A 2 15.16 15.98 6.11
N GLY A 3 13.84 16.12 6.02
CA GLY A 3 12.88 15.24 6.72
C GLY A 3 12.87 13.81 6.19
N HIS A 4 12.87 13.63 4.86
CA HIS A 4 12.95 12.32 4.22
C HIS A 4 14.22 11.58 4.63
N LYS A 5 15.39 12.26 4.58
CA LYS A 5 16.65 11.66 5.02
C LYS A 5 16.60 11.17 6.47
N LYS A 6 16.15 12.01 7.40
CA LYS A 6 16.00 11.63 8.82
C LYS A 6 15.09 10.42 9.02
N LEU A 7 13.99 10.35 8.27
CA LEU A 7 13.07 9.22 8.34
C LEU A 7 13.72 7.93 7.83
N ILE A 8 14.42 7.98 6.69
CA ILE A 8 15.12 6.81 6.15
C ILE A 8 16.23 6.34 7.09
N ASP A 9 17.00 7.26 7.67
CA ASP A 9 18.03 6.93 8.66
C ASP A 9 17.41 6.24 9.89
N LEU A 10 16.27 6.74 10.38
CA LEU A 10 15.52 6.13 11.48
C LEU A 10 14.98 4.73 11.14
N ILE A 11 14.41 4.56 9.94
CA ILE A 11 13.93 3.26 9.46
C ILE A 11 15.09 2.26 9.41
N HIS A 12 16.26 2.69 8.90
CA HIS A 12 17.45 1.85 8.88
C HIS A 12 17.94 1.50 10.28
N GLU A 13 17.95 2.45 11.21
CA GLU A 13 18.34 2.21 12.61
C GLU A 13 17.43 1.18 13.28
N ILE A 14 16.11 1.28 13.08
CA ILE A 14 15.11 0.41 13.71
C ILE A 14 15.12 -1.00 13.11
N PHE A 15 15.08 -1.09 11.77
CA PHE A 15 14.87 -2.37 11.09
C PHE A 15 16.18 -3.04 10.68
N GLY A 16 17.25 -2.27 10.44
CA GLY A 16 18.59 -2.77 10.13
C GLY A 16 18.57 -3.89 9.08
N THR A 17 19.12 -5.05 9.44
CA THR A 17 19.20 -6.23 8.55
C THR A 17 17.86 -6.88 8.23
N LYS A 18 16.76 -6.47 8.89
CA LYS A 18 15.41 -6.93 8.55
C LYS A 18 14.88 -6.24 7.29
N LEU A 19 15.46 -5.11 6.87
CA LEU A 19 15.08 -4.47 5.60
C LEU A 19 15.52 -5.33 4.41
N CYS A 20 14.65 -5.47 3.43
CA CYS A 20 14.97 -6.09 2.17
C CYS A 20 15.87 -5.17 1.34
N THR A 21 17.16 -5.49 1.31
CA THR A 21 18.20 -4.70 0.62
C THR A 21 18.88 -5.48 -0.51
N THR A 22 18.58 -6.78 -0.65
CA THR A 22 19.38 -7.71 -1.46
C THR A 22 18.63 -8.27 -2.66
N ALA A 23 17.30 -8.45 -2.57
CA ALA A 23 16.50 -8.60 -3.77
C ALA A 23 16.62 -7.31 -4.59
N ARG A 24 16.69 -7.41 -5.92
CA ARG A 24 16.74 -6.25 -6.82
C ARG A 24 15.51 -6.18 -7.71
N THR A 25 14.74 -7.25 -7.78
CA THR A 25 13.49 -7.34 -8.53
C THR A 25 12.39 -8.01 -7.70
N ILE A 26 11.12 -7.78 -8.06
CA ILE A 26 9.98 -8.47 -7.43
C ILE A 26 10.11 -9.99 -7.57
N ASN A 27 10.59 -10.47 -8.70
CA ASN A 27 10.71 -11.91 -8.98
C ASN A 27 11.76 -12.59 -8.10
N GLU A 28 12.81 -11.86 -7.69
CA GLU A 28 13.80 -12.36 -6.74
C GLU A 28 13.28 -12.33 -5.30
N CYS A 29 12.38 -11.39 -4.99
CA CYS A 29 11.82 -11.15 -3.66
C CYS A 29 10.76 -12.19 -3.26
N THR A 30 11.13 -13.47 -3.29
CA THR A 30 10.28 -14.57 -2.82
C THR A 30 10.32 -14.71 -1.29
N LEU A 31 9.29 -15.32 -0.69
CA LEU A 31 9.29 -15.62 0.75
C LEU A 31 10.51 -16.45 1.17
N ASN A 32 10.88 -17.45 0.37
CA ASN A 32 12.06 -18.27 0.64
C ASN A 32 13.35 -17.45 0.63
N TYR A 33 13.48 -16.53 -0.34
CA TYR A 33 14.62 -15.61 -0.39
C TYR A 33 14.68 -14.75 0.87
N LEU A 34 13.58 -14.09 1.24
CA LEU A 34 13.51 -13.23 2.41
C LEU A 34 13.84 -13.98 3.72
N TRP A 35 13.28 -15.17 3.91
CA TRP A 35 13.55 -16.00 5.09
C TRP A 35 15.01 -16.44 5.18
N ASN A 36 15.60 -16.89 4.08
CA ASN A 36 17.01 -17.30 4.04
C ASN A 36 17.97 -16.14 4.40
N HIS A 37 17.57 -14.91 4.08
CA HIS A 37 18.34 -13.69 4.40
C HIS A 37 17.90 -13.01 5.70
N LYS A 38 16.93 -13.59 6.44
CA LYS A 38 16.33 -13.01 7.66
C LYS A 38 15.73 -11.60 7.45
N GLN A 39 15.32 -11.29 6.23
CA GLN A 39 14.66 -10.05 5.85
C GLN A 39 13.14 -10.19 6.05
N GLN A 40 12.51 -9.13 6.53
CA GLN A 40 11.11 -9.11 6.98
C GLN A 40 10.35 -7.87 6.52
N VAL A 41 11.06 -6.80 6.13
CA VAL A 41 10.46 -5.50 5.85
C VAL A 41 10.81 -5.08 4.44
N ILE A 42 9.77 -4.87 3.62
CA ILE A 42 9.87 -4.19 2.33
C ILE A 42 9.46 -2.74 2.57
N LEU A 43 10.31 -1.80 2.17
CA LEU A 43 9.98 -0.39 2.23
C LEU A 43 9.36 0.03 0.89
N LEU A 44 8.22 0.71 0.95
CA LEU A 44 7.59 1.43 -0.17
C LEU A 44 7.56 2.91 0.20
N TYR A 45 8.07 3.77 -0.67
CA TYR A 45 8.33 5.18 -0.38
C TYR A 45 8.39 5.99 -1.70
N ASP A 46 8.39 7.30 -1.56
CA ASP A 46 8.34 8.25 -2.68
C ASP A 46 9.53 8.10 -3.65
N GLU A 47 9.26 8.22 -4.95
CA GLU A 47 10.25 8.07 -6.03
C GLU A 47 11.35 9.14 -6.02
N ASP A 48 11.11 10.32 -5.45
CA ASP A 48 12.12 11.36 -5.32
C ASP A 48 13.06 11.12 -4.12
N ALA A 49 12.74 10.14 -3.28
CA ALA A 49 13.54 9.83 -2.11
C ALA A 49 14.86 9.14 -2.45
N ASP A 50 15.01 8.61 -3.66
CA ASP A 50 16.27 8.14 -4.27
C ASP A 50 17.41 9.13 -4.05
N LYS A 51 17.09 10.42 -4.06
CA LYS A 51 18.05 11.53 -3.93
C LYS A 51 18.41 11.85 -2.48
N CYS A 52 17.72 11.27 -1.51
CA CYS A 52 17.81 11.66 -0.10
C CYS A 52 19.01 11.03 0.63
N THR A 53 19.44 9.82 0.25
CA THR A 53 20.59 9.15 0.87
C THR A 53 21.14 8.04 -0.05
N PRO A 54 22.48 7.81 -0.09
CA PRO A 54 23.09 6.69 -0.80
C PRO A 54 22.57 5.31 -0.35
N TYR A 55 21.94 5.24 0.82
CA TYR A 55 21.32 4.03 1.31
C TYR A 55 20.08 3.62 0.49
N MET A 56 19.40 4.58 -0.15
CA MET A 56 18.22 4.32 -0.99
C MET A 56 18.56 3.48 -2.23
N ASP A 57 19.79 3.52 -2.73
CA ASP A 57 20.23 2.62 -3.81
C ASP A 57 20.16 1.14 -3.42
N LYS A 58 20.12 0.82 -2.12
CA LYS A 58 20.01 -0.55 -1.60
C LYS A 58 18.56 -0.97 -1.36
N ILE A 59 17.74 -0.07 -0.82
CA ILE A 59 16.35 -0.38 -0.38
C ILE A 59 15.27 0.12 -1.34
N GLY A 60 15.59 1.03 -2.26
CA GLY A 60 14.61 1.79 -3.02
C GLY A 60 14.24 1.24 -4.40
N HIS A 61 14.69 0.03 -4.71
CA HIS A 61 14.33 -0.60 -5.98
C HIS A 61 12.83 -0.95 -6.03
N PHE A 62 12.17 -1.22 -4.90
CA PHE A 62 10.74 -1.54 -4.84
C PHE A 62 9.82 -0.35 -5.16
N PHE A 63 10.27 0.88 -4.95
CA PHE A 63 9.48 2.08 -5.24
C PHE A 63 9.17 2.20 -6.74
N LYS A 64 10.18 1.90 -7.57
CA LYS A 64 10.10 1.97 -9.04
C LYS A 64 9.18 0.91 -9.64
N VAL A 65 8.80 -0.07 -8.85
CA VAL A 65 7.97 -1.20 -9.24
C VAL A 65 6.76 -1.32 -8.32
N CYS A 66 6.27 -0.20 -7.78
CA CYS A 66 5.08 -0.14 -6.95
C CYS A 66 4.04 0.79 -7.57
N GLU A 67 2.82 0.30 -7.74
CA GLU A 67 1.66 1.08 -8.15
C GLU A 67 0.69 1.21 -6.97
N SER A 68 0.46 2.45 -6.51
CA SER A 68 -0.46 2.75 -5.41
C SER A 68 -1.38 3.92 -5.77
N PRO A 69 -2.32 3.74 -6.71
CA PRO A 69 -3.15 4.83 -7.18
C PRO A 69 -4.14 5.22 -6.07
N TRP A 70 -4.23 6.52 -5.78
CA TRP A 70 -5.04 7.07 -4.70
C TRP A 70 -6.42 7.54 -5.20
N PRO A 71 -7.53 6.97 -4.70
CA PRO A 71 -8.89 7.35 -5.13
C PRO A 71 -9.26 8.80 -4.83
N ASN A 72 -8.65 9.39 -3.80
CA ASN A 72 -8.88 10.76 -3.32
C ASN A 72 -10.37 11.17 -3.30
N THR A 73 -11.20 10.36 -2.63
CA THR A 73 -12.65 10.58 -2.58
C THR A 73 -13.22 10.32 -1.20
N PRO A 74 -14.15 11.17 -0.71
CA PRO A 74 -14.86 10.91 0.55
C PRO A 74 -16.03 9.93 0.39
N ARG A 75 -16.40 9.56 -0.85
CA ARG A 75 -17.57 8.74 -1.14
C ARG A 75 -17.19 7.27 -1.31
N VAL A 76 -17.79 6.41 -0.50
CA VAL A 76 -17.59 4.95 -0.56
C VAL A 76 -17.92 4.38 -1.95
N GLU A 77 -18.97 4.86 -2.59
CA GLU A 77 -19.37 4.44 -3.93
C GLU A 77 -18.27 4.72 -4.98
N ASN A 78 -17.72 5.93 -4.95
CA ASN A 78 -16.66 6.35 -5.86
C ASN A 78 -15.36 5.57 -5.62
N LEU A 79 -15.07 5.24 -4.35
CA LEU A 79 -13.96 4.36 -4.00
C LEU A 79 -14.12 3.02 -4.72
N PHE A 80 -15.26 2.34 -4.60
CA PHE A 80 -15.43 1.03 -5.24
C PHE A 80 -15.50 1.08 -6.76
N LEU A 81 -16.03 2.16 -7.35
CA LEU A 81 -15.94 2.38 -8.80
C LEU A 81 -14.47 2.44 -9.24
N PHE A 82 -13.65 3.22 -8.54
CA PHE A 82 -12.22 3.33 -8.80
C PHE A 82 -11.49 1.99 -8.61
N LEU A 83 -11.76 1.28 -7.51
CA LEU A 83 -11.13 -0.02 -7.23
C LEU A 83 -11.47 -1.05 -8.31
N ASN A 84 -12.73 -1.08 -8.75
CA ASN A 84 -13.19 -1.96 -9.83
C ASN A 84 -12.54 -1.62 -11.17
N GLU A 85 -12.38 -0.34 -11.47
CA GLU A 85 -11.66 0.09 -12.67
C GLU A 85 -10.20 -0.36 -12.63
N LYS A 86 -9.49 -0.12 -11.53
CA LYS A 86 -8.08 -0.47 -11.39
C LYS A 86 -7.81 -1.96 -11.43
N VAL A 87 -8.64 -2.77 -10.77
CA VAL A 87 -8.47 -4.24 -10.77
C VAL A 87 -8.78 -4.87 -12.13
N SER A 88 -9.58 -4.20 -12.97
CA SER A 88 -9.92 -4.67 -14.33
C SER A 88 -8.80 -4.40 -15.35
N GLN A 89 -7.81 -3.58 -15.00
CA GLN A 89 -6.68 -3.27 -15.88
C GLN A 89 -5.64 -4.40 -15.83
N PRO A 90 -4.95 -4.70 -16.94
CA PRO A 90 -3.84 -5.65 -16.93
C PRO A 90 -2.76 -5.18 -15.96
N ARG A 91 -2.32 -6.08 -15.06
CA ARG A 91 -1.30 -5.78 -14.06
C ARG A 91 0.04 -6.41 -14.44
N PRO A 92 1.15 -5.66 -14.44
CA PRO A 92 2.47 -6.23 -14.63
C PRO A 92 2.79 -7.21 -13.49
N THR A 93 3.24 -8.42 -13.82
CA THR A 93 3.70 -9.40 -12.81
C THR A 93 4.97 -8.97 -12.08
N THR A 94 5.65 -7.96 -12.62
CA THR A 94 6.88 -7.37 -12.08
C THR A 94 6.62 -6.18 -11.15
N CYS A 95 5.37 -5.91 -10.77
CA CYS A 95 4.98 -4.75 -9.99
C CYS A 95 4.20 -5.12 -8.71
N ILE A 96 4.51 -4.45 -7.59
CA ILE A 96 3.71 -4.48 -6.37
C ILE A 96 2.50 -3.59 -6.58
N ASN A 97 1.32 -4.21 -6.53
CA ASN A 97 0.06 -3.50 -6.68
C ASN A 97 -0.52 -3.24 -5.28
N VAL A 98 -0.67 -1.96 -4.92
CA VAL A 98 -1.22 -1.53 -3.65
C VAL A 98 -2.62 -0.95 -3.87
N THR A 99 -3.61 -1.68 -3.38
CA THR A 99 -5.01 -1.25 -3.34
C THR A 99 -5.24 -0.35 -2.13
N GLN A 100 -5.62 0.90 -2.38
CA GLN A 100 -5.99 1.86 -1.33
C GLN A 100 -7.48 1.78 -1.03
N GLY A 101 -7.85 1.00 -0.01
CA GLY A 101 -9.22 0.69 0.39
C GLY A 101 -9.86 1.69 1.36
N GLN A 102 -9.29 2.89 1.49
CA GLN A 102 -9.74 3.92 2.42
C GLN A 102 -10.33 5.13 1.67
N THR A 103 -11.34 5.77 2.28
CA THR A 103 -11.87 7.05 1.79
C THR A 103 -11.00 8.21 2.29
N THR A 104 -11.08 9.34 1.61
CA THR A 104 -10.38 10.57 1.99
C THR A 104 -11.41 11.67 2.26
N PRO A 105 -11.67 12.00 3.54
CA PRO A 105 -12.52 13.13 3.89
C PRO A 105 -12.00 14.42 3.26
N ASP A 106 -12.89 15.16 2.60
CA ASP A 106 -12.61 16.52 2.14
C ASP A 106 -13.21 17.56 3.10
N GLY A 107 -12.92 18.84 2.87
CA GLY A 107 -13.42 19.93 3.71
C GLY A 107 -14.96 19.95 3.83
N SER A 108 -15.68 19.56 2.77
CA SER A 108 -17.15 19.49 2.80
C SER A 108 -17.65 18.34 3.68
N SER A 109 -16.99 17.19 3.58
CA SER A 109 -17.31 15.98 4.35
C SER A 109 -17.06 16.19 5.84
N ILE A 110 -16.01 16.94 6.19
CA ILE A 110 -15.72 17.35 7.57
C ILE A 110 -16.79 18.32 8.08
N GLN A 111 -17.12 19.36 7.31
CA GLN A 111 -18.14 20.34 7.70
C GLN A 111 -19.53 19.73 7.92
N LYS A 112 -19.90 18.74 7.11
CA LYS A 112 -21.19 18.04 7.23
C LYS A 112 -21.24 17.05 8.39
N ASN A 113 -20.08 16.58 8.87
CA ASN A 113 -19.98 15.56 9.90
C ASN A 113 -19.04 15.99 11.04
N PRO A 114 -19.28 17.14 11.69
CA PRO A 114 -18.32 17.76 12.62
C PRO A 114 -18.07 16.95 13.90
N PHE A 115 -18.96 16.01 14.23
CA PHE A 115 -18.84 15.10 15.37
C PHE A 115 -18.54 13.65 14.95
N SER A 116 -18.32 13.40 13.67
CA SER A 116 -17.89 12.09 13.19
C SER A 116 -16.38 11.91 13.40
N SER A 117 -15.91 10.68 13.25
CA SER A 117 -14.50 10.32 13.35
C SER A 117 -14.04 9.60 12.09
N LEU A 118 -12.72 9.59 11.86
CA LEU A 118 -12.14 8.78 10.78
C LEU A 118 -12.52 7.30 10.96
N TYR A 119 -12.58 6.83 12.21
CA TYR A 119 -13.02 5.47 12.52
C TYR A 119 -14.46 5.18 12.08
N ALA A 120 -15.40 6.10 12.31
CA ALA A 120 -16.78 5.91 11.89
C ALA A 120 -16.89 5.76 10.35
N ASN A 121 -16.13 6.58 9.61
CA ASN A 121 -16.06 6.50 8.15
C ASN A 121 -15.37 5.22 7.67
N ALA A 122 -14.25 4.86 8.30
CA ALA A 122 -13.49 3.64 8.01
C ALA A 122 -14.33 2.40 8.26
N LYS A 123 -15.11 2.34 9.35
CA LYS A 123 -15.98 1.19 9.67
C LYS A 123 -16.96 0.89 8.52
N GLN A 124 -17.63 1.92 8.00
CA GLN A 124 -18.53 1.77 6.85
C GLN A 124 -17.78 1.29 5.60
N THR A 125 -16.62 1.87 5.34
CA THR A 125 -15.78 1.55 4.18
C THR A 125 -15.26 0.11 4.26
N ASN A 126 -14.76 -0.30 5.43
CA ASN A 126 -14.11 -1.60 5.67
C ASN A 126 -15.10 -2.75 5.52
N SER A 127 -16.36 -2.61 5.97
CA SER A 127 -17.36 -3.66 5.76
C SER A 127 -17.55 -3.98 4.28
N ALA A 128 -17.68 -2.96 3.43
CA ALA A 128 -17.78 -3.13 1.99
C ALA A 128 -16.45 -3.61 1.36
N LEU A 129 -15.31 -3.18 1.92
CA LEU A 129 -13.99 -3.57 1.43
C LEU A 129 -13.72 -5.06 1.64
N ILE A 130 -14.06 -5.60 2.80
CA ILE A 130 -13.90 -7.04 3.10
C ILE A 130 -14.71 -7.89 2.13
N GLU A 131 -15.95 -7.50 1.87
CA GLU A 131 -16.81 -8.17 0.90
C GLU A 131 -16.19 -8.09 -0.51
N TRP A 132 -15.72 -6.90 -0.91
CA TRP A 132 -15.06 -6.70 -2.20
C TRP A 132 -13.80 -7.56 -2.35
N ILE A 133 -12.92 -7.60 -1.36
CA ILE A 133 -11.70 -8.44 -1.35
C ILE A 133 -12.09 -9.91 -1.50
N SER A 134 -13.08 -10.37 -0.74
CA SER A 134 -13.53 -11.77 -0.76
C SER A 134 -14.03 -12.21 -2.13
N HIS A 135 -14.70 -11.32 -2.86
CA HIS A 135 -15.13 -11.58 -4.23
C HIS A 135 -13.96 -11.55 -5.21
N ARG A 136 -13.10 -10.52 -5.13
CA ARG A 136 -11.97 -10.36 -6.06
C ARG A 136 -10.89 -11.41 -5.91
N GLN A 137 -10.65 -11.92 -4.72
CA GLN A 137 -9.68 -12.99 -4.51
C GLN A 137 -10.11 -14.31 -5.19
N ARG A 138 -11.41 -14.48 -5.45
CA ARG A 138 -11.98 -15.67 -6.13
C ARG A 138 -12.20 -15.44 -7.63
N ASP A 139 -11.90 -14.24 -8.13
CA ASP A 139 -12.10 -13.89 -9.53
C ASP A 139 -11.05 -14.61 -10.40
N PRO A 140 -11.46 -15.55 -11.28
CA PRO A 140 -10.52 -16.33 -12.09
C PRO A 140 -9.81 -15.48 -13.15
N SER A 141 -10.34 -14.30 -13.48
CA SER A 141 -9.68 -13.37 -14.40
C SER A 141 -8.52 -12.61 -13.73
N LEU A 142 -8.49 -12.55 -12.40
CA LEU A 142 -7.49 -11.84 -11.65
C LEU A 142 -6.35 -12.78 -11.26
N VAL A 143 -5.35 -12.89 -12.14
CA VAL A 143 -4.15 -13.70 -11.87
C VAL A 143 -3.52 -13.27 -10.53
N ASN A 144 -3.40 -14.21 -9.60
CA ASN A 144 -2.90 -14.04 -8.22
C ASN A 144 -3.77 -13.16 -7.30
N GLY A 145 -5.00 -12.82 -7.67
CA GLY A 145 -5.93 -12.09 -6.80
C GLY A 145 -5.47 -10.67 -6.46
N VAL A 146 -5.86 -10.16 -5.29
CA VAL A 146 -5.43 -8.83 -4.81
C VAL A 146 -4.10 -8.98 -4.05
N ASN A 147 -3.18 -8.02 -4.19
CA ASN A 147 -1.84 -8.11 -3.62
C ASN A 147 -1.77 -7.42 -2.24
N VAL A 148 -1.35 -6.15 -2.17
CA VAL A 148 -1.33 -5.39 -0.92
C VAL A 148 -2.61 -4.56 -0.84
N VAL A 149 -3.33 -4.66 0.27
CA VAL A 149 -4.46 -3.77 0.57
C VAL A 149 -4.13 -2.93 1.78
N ILE A 150 -4.23 -1.61 1.66
CA ILE A 150 -4.16 -0.70 2.79
C ILE A 150 -5.56 -0.19 3.11
N CYS A 151 -5.86 -0.09 4.41
CA CYS A 151 -7.12 0.46 4.92
C CYS A 151 -6.90 1.02 6.33
N ASP A 152 -7.81 1.90 6.76
CA ASP A 152 -7.76 2.46 8.11
C ASP A 152 -8.33 1.45 9.12
N PHE A 153 -7.73 1.33 10.30
CA PHE A 153 -8.19 0.48 11.42
C PHE A 153 -8.37 -1.01 11.03
N ALA A 154 -7.40 -1.56 10.30
CA ALA A 154 -7.44 -2.94 9.82
C ALA A 154 -7.62 -3.97 10.96
N ASP A 155 -7.07 -3.71 12.14
CA ASP A 155 -7.19 -4.55 13.35
C ASP A 155 -8.62 -4.69 13.88
N GLN A 156 -9.50 -3.75 13.54
CA GLN A 156 -10.92 -3.79 13.91
C GLN A 156 -11.80 -4.35 12.79
N ALA A 157 -11.24 -4.52 11.59
CA ALA A 157 -11.93 -4.95 10.39
C ALA A 157 -11.79 -6.46 10.13
N PHE A 158 -10.65 -7.05 10.49
CA PHE A 158 -10.29 -8.44 10.18
C PHE A 158 -10.10 -9.30 11.43
#